data_AF-B2APB6-F1
#
_entry.id   AF-B2APB6-F1
#
_cell.length_a   1.000
_cell.length_b   1.000
_cell.length_c   1.000
_cell.angle_alpha   90.00
_cell.angle_beta   90.00
_cell.angle_gamma   90.00
#
_symmetry.space_group_name_H-M   'P 1'
#
loop_
_entity.id
_entity.type
_entity.pdbx_description
1 polymer ?
#
loop_
_entity_poly.entity_id
_entity_poly.type
_entity_poly.pdbx_seq_one_letter_code
_entity_poly.pdbx_strand_id
1 'polypeptide(L)'
;QYNHTISITPESEMHYGHTHPTSHLILDRASIGVDTHFTFSTDILTQTRMWLQSVRRLLYAEVLNRWQVPVNNPMSANQAFLLATRNGGLSLRREDLGIIAPGAKADLVIWDGGTGPNMWGWRDPVAAVVLHGNVGDVEGVVVDGKWKKRGGKLTDERFEEVKMKFAEVARRVQDRVVEAEVGLPGEGERFVVSGLEFGNSTVVDVQVGEGDGYGGLFL
;
A
#
# COMPACT_ATOMS: atom_id res chain seq x y z
N GLN A 1 8.95 29.61 1.34
CA GLN A 1 9.33 28.18 1.16
C GLN A 1 8.05 27.37 1.07
N TYR A 2 7.87 26.59 0.01
CA TYR A 2 6.66 25.80 -0.15
C TYR A 2 6.77 24.53 0.70
N ASN A 3 5.84 24.35 1.64
CA ASN A 3 5.69 23.14 2.44
C ASN A 3 5.00 22.07 1.57
N HIS A 4 5.78 21.44 0.70
CA HIS A 4 5.35 20.31 -0.12
C HIS A 4 5.52 19.00 0.64
N THR A 5 4.61 18.06 0.38
CA THR A 5 4.65 16.70 0.91
C THR A 5 4.43 15.73 -0.24
N ILE A 6 4.94 14.52 -0.09
CA ILE A 6 4.77 13.45 -1.08
C ILE A 6 3.94 12.31 -0.50
N SER A 7 3.15 11.65 -1.36
CA SER A 7 2.51 10.38 -1.05
C SER A 7 3.29 9.28 -1.73
N ILE A 8 3.83 8.35 -0.96
CA ILE A 8 4.55 7.17 -1.44
C ILE A 8 3.51 6.06 -1.61
N THR A 9 3.46 5.43 -2.78
CA THR A 9 2.52 4.35 -3.12
C THR A 9 3.28 3.07 -3.45
N PRO A 10 3.82 2.35 -2.45
CA PRO A 10 4.87 1.35 -2.63
C PRO A 10 4.53 0.26 -3.64
N GLU A 11 3.34 -0.35 -3.55
CA GLU A 11 2.93 -1.41 -4.45
C GLU A 11 2.78 -0.89 -5.89
N SER A 12 2.11 0.25 -6.08
CA SER A 12 1.95 0.87 -7.40
C SER A 12 3.27 1.29 -8.03
N GLU A 13 4.13 1.97 -7.27
CA GLU A 13 5.44 2.44 -7.74
C GLU A 13 6.35 1.28 -8.16
N MET A 14 6.31 0.15 -7.44
CA MET A 14 7.06 -1.04 -7.79
C MET A 14 6.42 -1.80 -8.96
N HIS A 15 5.09 -1.91 -8.98
CA HIS A 15 4.34 -2.64 -10.01
C HIS A 15 4.50 -2.01 -11.39
N TYR A 16 4.38 -0.69 -11.50
CA TYR A 16 4.51 0.02 -12.77
C TYR A 16 5.95 0.43 -13.11
N GLY A 17 6.92 0.05 -12.28
CA GLY A 17 8.33 0.37 -12.52
C GLY A 17 8.67 1.86 -12.39
N HIS A 18 7.79 2.69 -11.83
CA HIS A 18 8.08 4.10 -11.56
C HIS A 18 9.28 4.20 -10.60
N THR A 19 9.16 3.53 -9.45
CA THR A 19 10.09 3.49 -8.30
C THR A 19 10.69 4.84 -7.87
N HIS A 20 11.05 4.97 -6.59
CA HIS A 20 11.72 6.17 -6.12
C HIS A 20 12.88 5.79 -5.18
N PRO A 21 14.10 5.62 -5.71
CA PRO A 21 15.21 5.06 -4.94
C PRO A 21 15.59 5.93 -3.73
N THR A 22 15.26 7.23 -3.78
CA THR A 22 15.64 8.22 -2.76
C THR A 22 14.50 8.71 -1.88
N SER A 23 13.27 8.19 -2.02
CA SER A 23 12.11 8.68 -1.23
C SER A 23 12.28 8.48 0.29
N HIS A 24 13.13 7.55 0.70
CA HIS A 24 13.49 7.35 2.11
C HIS A 24 14.30 8.53 2.71
N LEU A 25 14.84 9.44 1.90
CA LEU A 25 15.57 10.62 2.36
C LEU A 25 14.65 11.78 2.80
N ILE A 26 13.34 11.70 2.52
CA ILE A 26 12.37 12.77 2.77
C ILE A 26 11.17 12.29 3.59
N LEU A 27 11.38 11.30 4.47
CA LEU A 27 10.32 10.71 5.30
C LEU A 27 9.66 11.71 6.27
N ASP A 28 10.33 12.82 6.59
CA ASP A 28 9.78 13.92 7.38
C ASP A 28 8.73 14.75 6.62
N ARG A 29 8.59 14.53 5.31
CA ARG A 29 7.60 15.14 4.41
C ARG A 29 6.85 14.12 3.55
N ALA A 30 6.78 12.87 4.00
CA ALA A 30 6.14 11.79 3.26
C ALA A 30 4.97 11.15 4.04
N SER A 31 4.00 10.63 3.30
CA SER A 31 2.91 9.77 3.78
C SER A 31 2.76 8.52 2.92
N ILE A 32 2.05 7.50 3.41
CA ILE A 32 1.71 6.30 2.63
C ILE A 32 0.38 6.48 1.90
N GLY A 33 0.31 6.01 0.66
CA GLY A 33 -0.92 5.84 -0.10
C GLY A 33 -0.97 4.49 -0.80
N VAL A 34 -2.11 4.17 -1.43
CA VAL A 34 -2.31 2.97 -2.25
C VAL A 34 -2.09 3.25 -3.73
N ASP A 35 -2.54 4.43 -4.20
CA ASP A 35 -2.76 4.77 -5.61
C ASP A 35 -4.11 4.23 -6.13
N THR A 36 -4.12 3.41 -7.18
CA THR A 36 -5.33 3.01 -7.90
C THR A 36 -5.88 1.64 -7.46
N HIS A 37 -7.20 1.59 -7.27
CA HIS A 37 -7.90 0.39 -6.78
C HIS A 37 -8.40 -0.54 -7.88
N PHE A 38 -8.19 -0.21 -9.16
CA PHE A 38 -8.45 -1.17 -10.24
C PHE A 38 -7.34 -2.23 -10.35
N THR A 39 -6.15 -1.95 -9.79
CA THR A 39 -5.01 -2.88 -9.79
C THR A 39 -4.71 -3.42 -8.40
N PHE A 40 -4.83 -2.59 -7.35
CA PHE A 40 -4.36 -2.94 -6.01
C PHE A 40 -5.48 -2.99 -4.98
N SER A 41 -5.21 -3.73 -3.89
CA SER A 41 -6.09 -3.78 -2.73
C SER A 41 -6.09 -2.44 -1.98
N THR A 42 -7.19 -2.10 -1.30
CA THR A 42 -7.39 -0.86 -0.53
C THR A 42 -6.64 -0.83 0.83
N ASP A 43 -5.57 -1.62 0.97
CA ASP A 43 -4.93 -1.91 2.25
C ASP A 43 -3.68 -1.05 2.53
N ILE A 44 -3.87 0.04 3.28
CA ILE A 44 -2.77 0.90 3.76
C ILE A 44 -1.78 0.17 4.66
N LEU A 45 -2.19 -0.86 5.42
CA LEU A 45 -1.28 -1.60 6.28
C LEU A 45 -0.27 -2.40 5.45
N THR A 46 -0.73 -3.05 4.39
CA THR A 46 0.14 -3.76 3.45
C THR A 46 1.10 -2.79 2.75
N GLN A 47 0.63 -1.63 2.28
CA GLN A 47 1.50 -0.59 1.72
C GLN A 47 2.58 -0.16 2.74
N THR A 48 2.17 0.07 3.99
CA THR A 48 3.08 0.46 5.08
C THR A 48 4.16 -0.59 5.34
N ARG A 49 3.79 -1.87 5.36
CA ARG A 49 4.73 -2.97 5.55
C ARG A 49 5.66 -3.11 4.34
N MET A 50 5.14 -3.01 3.13
CA MET A 50 5.94 -3.05 1.90
C MET A 50 6.98 -1.93 1.91
N TRP A 51 6.58 -0.70 2.21
CA TRP A 51 7.50 0.42 2.33
C TRP A 51 8.60 0.18 3.38
N LEU A 52 8.21 -0.24 4.59
CA LEU A 52 9.13 -0.55 5.67
C LEU A 52 10.20 -1.56 5.23
N GLN A 53 9.81 -2.64 4.58
CA GLN A 53 10.75 -3.67 4.14
C GLN A 53 11.57 -3.21 2.92
N SER A 54 11.02 -2.41 2.02
CA SER A 54 11.75 -1.84 0.88
C SER A 54 12.90 -0.93 1.35
N VAL A 55 12.64 -0.04 2.32
CA VAL A 55 13.69 0.81 2.90
C VAL A 55 14.74 -0.02 3.64
N ARG A 56 14.31 -1.01 4.43
CA ARG A 56 15.25 -1.92 5.11
C ARG A 56 16.12 -2.70 4.12
N ARG A 57 15.52 -3.27 3.07
CA ARG A 57 16.25 -3.98 2.02
C ARG A 57 17.30 -3.09 1.37
N LEU A 58 16.91 -1.88 0.97
CA LEU A 58 17.79 -0.92 0.32
C LEU A 58 19.03 -0.62 1.20
N LEU A 59 18.80 -0.23 2.45
CA LEU A 59 19.87 0.21 3.35
C LEU A 59 20.71 -0.97 3.89
N TYR A 60 20.11 -2.15 4.06
CA TYR A 60 20.88 -3.35 4.38
C TYR A 60 21.75 -3.82 3.22
N ALA A 61 21.31 -3.67 1.96
CA ALA A 61 22.12 -4.04 0.80
C ALA A 61 23.46 -3.28 0.78
N GLU A 62 23.51 -2.01 1.21
CA GLU A 62 24.75 -1.23 1.33
C GLU A 62 25.75 -1.84 2.32
N VAL A 63 25.26 -2.40 3.43
CA VAL A 63 26.09 -3.08 4.43
C VAL A 63 26.56 -4.44 3.90
N LEU A 64 25.65 -5.22 3.31
CA LEU A 64 25.95 -6.54 2.77
C LEU A 64 26.92 -6.47 1.59
N ASN A 65 26.83 -5.46 0.73
CA ASN A 65 27.76 -5.22 -0.39
C ASN A 65 29.20 -4.91 0.09
N ARG A 66 29.35 -4.51 1.35
CA ARG A 66 30.66 -4.33 2.02
C ARG A 66 31.10 -5.58 2.78
N TRP A 67 30.39 -6.71 2.61
CA TRP A 67 30.63 -7.97 3.32
C TRP A 67 30.52 -7.85 4.84
N GLN A 68 29.59 -7.01 5.32
CA GLN A 68 29.34 -6.76 6.73
C GLN A 68 27.96 -7.26 7.16
N VAL A 69 27.79 -7.52 8.46
CA VAL A 69 26.48 -7.84 9.06
C VAL A 69 25.93 -6.59 9.74
N PRO A 70 24.68 -6.15 9.42
CA PRO A 70 24.08 -4.99 10.08
C PRO A 70 23.90 -5.18 11.59
N VAL A 71 24.26 -4.16 12.37
CA VAL A 71 24.10 -4.15 13.84
C VAL A 71 22.86 -3.40 14.32
N ASN A 72 22.25 -2.61 13.44
CA ASN A 72 21.10 -1.75 13.73
C ASN A 72 20.01 -1.92 12.69
N ASN A 73 18.79 -1.51 13.05
CA ASN A 73 17.65 -1.48 12.15
C ASN A 73 17.51 -0.10 11.51
N PRO A 74 17.52 0.03 10.17
CA PRO A 74 17.53 1.34 9.51
C PRO A 74 16.18 2.05 9.53
N MET A 75 15.08 1.33 9.82
CA MET A 75 13.75 1.92 9.93
C MET A 75 12.88 1.12 10.91
N SER A 76 12.34 1.82 11.90
CA SER A 76 11.47 1.21 12.93
C SER A 76 10.03 0.99 12.42
N ALA A 77 9.32 0.03 13.04
CA ALA A 77 7.89 -0.14 12.80
C ALA A 77 7.09 1.11 13.17
N ASN A 78 7.52 1.85 14.21
CA ASN A 78 6.91 3.11 14.61
C ASN A 78 7.01 4.20 13.54
N GLN A 79 8.17 4.34 12.86
CA GLN A 79 8.29 5.27 11.74
C GLN A 79 7.33 4.92 10.60
N ALA A 80 7.21 3.63 10.26
CA ALA A 80 6.25 3.18 9.24
C ALA A 80 4.80 3.49 9.67
N PHE A 81 4.45 3.21 10.93
CA PHE A 81 3.14 3.53 11.49
C PHE A 81 2.81 5.03 11.42
N LEU A 82 3.79 5.90 11.72
CA LEU A 82 3.61 7.36 11.63
C LEU A 82 3.42 7.84 10.17
N LEU A 83 4.11 7.22 9.20
CA LEU A 83 3.90 7.52 7.78
C LEU A 83 2.46 7.19 7.34
N ALA A 84 1.87 6.13 7.90
CA ALA A 84 0.51 5.68 7.61
C ALA A 84 -0.58 6.45 8.36
N THR A 85 -0.22 7.23 9.40
CA THR A 85 -1.17 7.89 10.29
C THR A 85 -0.89 9.39 10.37
N ARG A 86 -0.02 9.80 11.31
CA ARG A 86 0.26 11.21 11.61
C ARG A 86 0.71 11.97 10.38
N ASN A 87 1.65 11.43 9.62
CA ASN A 87 2.19 12.15 8.48
C ASN A 87 1.15 12.29 7.35
N GLY A 88 0.23 11.34 7.19
CA GLY A 88 -0.91 11.49 6.29
C GLY A 88 -1.77 12.70 6.65
N GLY A 89 -2.10 12.88 7.93
CA GLY A 89 -2.79 14.07 8.42
C GLY A 89 -2.02 15.38 8.17
N LEU A 90 -0.71 15.36 8.44
CA LEU A 90 0.17 16.51 8.21
C LEU A 90 0.32 16.86 6.72
N SER A 91 0.38 15.87 5.83
CA SER A 91 0.38 16.07 4.37
C SER A 91 -0.89 16.79 3.89
N LEU A 92 -2.01 16.57 4.56
CA LEU A 92 -3.28 17.27 4.31
C LEU A 92 -3.37 18.63 5.02
N ARG A 93 -2.32 19.07 5.71
CA ARG A 93 -2.28 20.28 6.55
C ARG A 93 -3.35 20.28 7.64
N ARG A 94 -3.61 19.09 8.21
CA ARG A 94 -4.61 18.86 9.25
C ARG A 94 -3.94 18.32 10.50
N GLU A 95 -3.63 19.22 11.44
CA GLU A 95 -2.98 18.87 12.70
C GLU A 95 -3.88 18.06 13.65
N ASP A 96 -5.18 18.04 13.40
CA ASP A 96 -6.20 17.32 14.15
C ASP A 96 -6.43 15.88 13.63
N LEU A 97 -5.66 15.42 12.63
CA LEU A 97 -5.72 14.07 12.07
C LEU A 97 -4.50 13.22 12.44
N GLY A 98 -4.70 11.89 12.44
CA GLY A 98 -3.64 10.91 12.69
C GLY A 98 -3.10 10.90 14.12
N ILE A 99 -3.87 11.45 15.07
CA ILE A 99 -3.56 11.48 16.51
C ILE A 99 -4.80 11.20 17.33
N ILE A 100 -4.59 10.74 18.56
CA ILE A 100 -5.63 10.61 19.58
C ILE A 100 -5.33 11.64 20.67
N ALA A 101 -6.00 12.79 20.60
CA ALA A 101 -5.83 13.89 21.56
C ALA A 101 -7.13 14.69 21.69
N PRO A 102 -7.36 15.39 22.81
CA PRO A 102 -8.47 16.32 22.94
C PRO A 102 -8.48 17.36 21.80
N GLY A 103 -9.64 17.57 21.17
CA GLY A 103 -9.80 18.48 20.02
C GLY A 103 -9.46 17.87 18.66
N ALA A 104 -8.85 16.69 18.60
CA ALA A 104 -8.65 15.94 17.36
C ALA A 104 -9.95 15.32 16.83
N LYS A 105 -10.00 15.01 15.54
CA LYS A 105 -11.13 14.26 14.98
C LYS A 105 -11.17 12.84 15.55
N ALA A 106 -12.38 12.36 15.81
CA ALA A 106 -12.61 10.99 16.27
C ALA A 106 -12.55 10.00 15.10
N ASP A 107 -11.37 9.90 14.49
CA ASP A 107 -11.02 8.98 13.42
C ASP A 107 -10.18 7.85 14.02
N LEU A 108 -10.80 6.67 14.21
CA LEU A 108 -10.19 5.56 14.95
C LEU A 108 -10.27 4.27 14.14
N VAL A 109 -9.19 3.51 14.18
CA VAL A 109 -9.14 2.11 13.72
C VAL A 109 -8.89 1.24 14.94
N ILE A 110 -9.78 0.29 15.19
CA ILE A 110 -9.75 -0.61 16.32
C ILE A 110 -9.37 -1.99 15.80
N TRP A 111 -8.32 -2.57 16.38
CA TRP A 111 -7.75 -3.86 15.98
C TRP A 111 -8.13 -4.91 17.02
N ASP A 112 -8.54 -6.09 16.55
CA ASP A 112 -8.63 -7.30 17.35
C ASP A 112 -7.21 -7.84 17.56
N GLY A 113 -6.69 -7.66 18.78
CA GLY A 113 -5.37 -8.13 19.17
C GLY A 113 -5.34 -9.55 19.75
N GLY A 114 -6.47 -10.27 19.82
CA GLY A 114 -6.62 -11.45 20.67
C GLY A 114 -7.19 -12.69 19.99
N THR A 115 -8.01 -12.56 18.95
CA THR A 115 -8.67 -13.74 18.35
C THR A 115 -7.74 -14.48 17.38
N GLY A 116 -7.03 -13.74 16.53
CA GLY A 116 -6.18 -14.29 15.48
C GLY A 116 -4.79 -14.69 15.96
N PRO A 117 -4.25 -15.86 15.54
CA PRO A 117 -2.94 -16.34 15.97
C PRO A 117 -1.78 -15.44 15.54
N ASN A 118 -1.95 -14.62 14.50
CA ASN A 118 -0.97 -13.63 14.06
C ASN A 118 -0.76 -12.51 15.10
N MET A 119 -1.75 -12.23 15.94
CA MET A 119 -1.70 -11.14 16.92
C MET A 119 -1.33 -11.60 18.34
N TRP A 120 -1.06 -12.89 18.55
CA TRP A 120 -0.73 -13.43 19.88
C TRP A 120 0.71 -13.14 20.32
N GLY A 121 0.88 -12.77 21.59
CA GLY A 121 2.20 -12.74 22.27
C GLY A 121 3.05 -11.49 22.04
N TRP A 122 2.52 -10.45 21.38
CA TRP A 122 3.27 -9.21 21.14
C TRP A 122 3.22 -8.26 22.34
N ARG A 123 4.40 -7.74 22.73
CA ARG A 123 4.51 -6.68 23.75
C ARG A 123 4.36 -5.28 23.17
N ASP A 124 4.86 -5.08 21.96
CA ASP A 124 4.75 -3.81 21.23
C ASP A 124 3.53 -3.87 20.30
N PRO A 125 2.45 -3.13 20.58
CA PRO A 125 1.23 -3.16 19.77
C PRO A 125 1.43 -2.52 18.39
N VAL A 126 2.35 -1.55 18.25
CA VAL A 126 2.65 -0.92 16.96
C VAL A 126 3.39 -1.91 16.06
N ALA A 127 4.38 -2.61 16.62
CA ALA A 127 5.05 -3.69 15.90
C ALA A 127 4.06 -4.82 15.55
N ALA A 128 3.17 -5.20 16.45
CA ALA A 128 2.12 -6.19 16.20
C ALA A 128 1.28 -5.83 14.98
N VAL A 129 0.70 -4.61 14.97
CA VAL A 129 -0.12 -4.13 13.86
C VAL A 129 0.69 -4.07 12.56
N VAL A 130 1.83 -3.37 12.56
CA VAL A 130 2.62 -3.15 11.33
C VAL A 130 3.17 -4.44 10.74
N LEU A 131 3.72 -5.33 11.56
CA LEU A 131 4.43 -6.52 11.09
C LEU A 131 3.55 -7.76 10.95
N HIS A 132 2.45 -7.84 11.71
CA HIS A 132 1.64 -9.06 11.82
C HIS A 132 0.15 -8.87 11.52
N GLY A 133 -0.37 -7.65 11.64
CA GLY A 133 -1.79 -7.38 11.37
C GLY A 133 -2.18 -7.55 9.91
N ASN A 134 -3.47 -7.70 9.65
CA ASN A 134 -4.07 -7.63 8.31
C ASN A 134 -5.46 -6.97 8.38
N VAL A 135 -6.05 -6.59 7.24
CA VAL A 135 -7.36 -5.90 7.21
C VAL A 135 -8.51 -6.68 7.86
N GLY A 136 -8.40 -8.00 7.96
CA GLY A 136 -9.33 -8.87 8.66
C GLY A 136 -9.32 -8.65 10.18
N ASP A 137 -8.18 -8.25 10.75
CA ASP A 137 -8.03 -7.99 12.18
C ASP A 137 -8.63 -6.63 12.61
N VAL A 138 -9.06 -5.80 11.66
CA VAL A 138 -9.73 -4.53 12.01
C VAL A 138 -11.15 -4.83 12.51
N GLU A 139 -11.36 -4.79 13.83
CA GLU A 139 -12.68 -5.02 14.42
C GLU A 139 -13.63 -3.83 14.17
N GLY A 140 -13.09 -2.61 14.23
CA GLY A 140 -13.88 -1.38 14.24
C GLY A 140 -13.22 -0.22 13.50
N VAL A 141 -14.05 0.62 12.89
CA VAL A 141 -13.63 1.87 12.25
C VAL A 141 -14.63 2.95 12.62
N VAL A 142 -14.14 4.07 13.15
CA VAL A 142 -14.89 5.28 13.45
C VAL A 142 -14.32 6.40 12.59
N VAL A 143 -15.19 7.18 11.94
CA VAL A 143 -14.81 8.37 11.16
C VAL A 143 -15.70 9.52 11.59
N ASP A 144 -15.10 10.61 12.04
CA ASP A 144 -15.76 11.79 12.61
C ASP A 144 -16.78 11.40 13.70
N GLY A 145 -16.38 10.48 14.58
CA GLY A 145 -17.21 9.97 15.68
C GLY A 145 -18.34 9.02 15.26
N LYS A 146 -18.44 8.65 13.98
CA LYS A 146 -19.46 7.75 13.45
C LYS A 146 -18.87 6.39 13.09
N TRP A 147 -19.50 5.31 13.55
CA TRP A 147 -19.12 3.97 13.14
C TRP A 147 -19.27 3.79 11.63
N LYS A 148 -18.22 3.24 11.01
CA LYS A 148 -18.16 2.79 9.60
C LYS A 148 -17.93 1.29 9.49
N LYS A 149 -17.28 0.70 10.49
CA LYS A 149 -17.16 -0.76 10.69
C LYS A 149 -17.33 -1.04 12.18
N ARG A 150 -18.11 -2.06 12.55
CA ARG A 150 -18.30 -2.47 13.96
C ARG A 150 -18.49 -3.99 14.02
N GLY A 151 -17.77 -4.66 14.92
CA GLY A 151 -17.83 -6.12 15.05
C GLY A 151 -17.43 -6.82 13.75
N GLY A 152 -16.40 -6.32 13.07
CA GLY A 152 -15.91 -6.89 11.82
C GLY A 152 -16.75 -6.56 10.57
N LYS A 153 -17.90 -5.88 10.70
CA LYS A 153 -18.84 -5.62 9.59
C LYS A 153 -18.98 -4.13 9.28
N LEU A 154 -19.11 -3.79 8.00
CA LEU A 154 -19.43 -2.42 7.58
C LEU A 154 -20.84 -2.03 8.04
N THR A 155 -21.03 -0.76 8.35
CA THR A 155 -22.30 -0.24 8.91
C THR A 155 -23.18 0.49 7.88
N ASP A 156 -22.78 0.55 6.60
CA ASP A 156 -23.61 1.17 5.55
C ASP A 156 -24.76 0.22 5.16
N GLU A 157 -25.99 0.68 5.32
CA GLU A 157 -27.21 -0.08 5.01
C GLU A 157 -27.32 -0.45 3.52
N ARG A 158 -26.64 0.30 2.64
CA ARG A 158 -26.64 0.07 1.19
C ARG A 158 -25.54 -0.91 0.76
N PHE A 159 -24.77 -1.48 1.69
CA PHE A 159 -23.61 -2.30 1.35
C PHE A 159 -23.94 -3.46 0.41
N GLU A 160 -25.05 -4.16 0.62
CA GLU A 160 -25.44 -5.28 -0.26
C GLU A 160 -25.86 -4.80 -1.66
N GLU A 161 -26.57 -3.67 -1.76
CA GLU A 161 -26.92 -3.05 -3.04
C GLU A 161 -25.65 -2.63 -3.81
N VAL A 162 -24.72 -1.95 -3.12
CA VAL A 162 -23.44 -1.50 -3.70
C VAL A 162 -22.63 -2.69 -4.20
N LYS A 163 -22.54 -3.76 -3.41
CA LYS A 163 -21.84 -4.99 -3.78
C LYS A 163 -22.41 -5.62 -5.06
N MET A 164 -23.74 -5.74 -5.16
CA MET A 164 -24.39 -6.30 -6.35
C MET A 164 -24.18 -5.43 -7.58
N LYS A 165 -24.36 -4.12 -7.44
CA LYS A 165 -24.14 -3.14 -8.51
C LYS A 165 -22.68 -3.11 -8.96
N PHE A 166 -21.74 -3.20 -8.03
CA PHE A 166 -20.31 -3.26 -8.34
C PHE A 166 -19.99 -4.48 -9.20
N ALA A 167 -20.48 -5.67 -8.83
CA ALA A 167 -20.25 -6.90 -9.60
C ALA A 167 -20.89 -6.85 -11.01
N GLU A 168 -22.05 -6.23 -11.16
CA GLU A 168 -22.67 -5.99 -12.48
C GLU A 168 -21.82 -5.05 -13.34
N VAL A 169 -21.44 -3.89 -12.79
CA VAL A 169 -20.67 -2.88 -13.51
C VAL A 169 -19.27 -3.39 -13.86
N ALA A 170 -18.62 -4.12 -12.95
CA ALA A 170 -17.30 -4.70 -13.17
C ALA A 170 -17.31 -5.64 -14.38
N ARG A 171 -18.26 -6.57 -14.47
CA ARG A 171 -18.40 -7.47 -15.62
C ARG A 171 -18.57 -6.70 -16.92
N ARG A 172 -19.47 -5.72 -16.95
CA ARG A 172 -19.69 -4.89 -18.14
C ARG A 172 -18.44 -4.12 -18.58
N VAL A 173 -17.61 -3.68 -17.64
CA VAL A 173 -16.34 -3.01 -17.95
C VAL A 173 -15.32 -4.02 -18.46
N GLN A 174 -15.23 -5.20 -17.86
CA GLN A 174 -14.34 -6.29 -18.30
C GLN A 174 -14.68 -6.74 -19.72
N ASP A 175 -15.96 -6.98 -20.02
CA ASP A 175 -16.43 -7.35 -21.37
C ASP A 175 -15.97 -6.32 -22.41
N ARG A 176 -16.10 -5.02 -22.10
CA ARG A 176 -15.65 -3.94 -23.00
C ARG A 176 -14.14 -3.89 -23.19
N VAL A 177 -13.36 -4.21 -22.15
CA VAL A 177 -11.89 -4.25 -22.25
C VAL A 177 -11.45 -5.40 -23.13
N VAL A 178 -12.10 -6.57 -23.00
CA VAL A 178 -11.87 -7.73 -23.87
C VAL A 178 -12.24 -7.41 -25.31
N GLU A 179 -13.41 -6.79 -25.54
CA GLU A 179 -13.86 -6.37 -26.88
C GLU A 179 -12.97 -5.31 -27.52
N ALA A 180 -12.34 -4.45 -26.73
CA ALA A 180 -11.54 -3.32 -27.24
C ALA A 180 -10.15 -3.73 -27.75
N GLU A 181 -9.72 -4.98 -27.55
CA GLU A 181 -8.40 -5.51 -27.96
C GLU A 181 -7.27 -4.49 -27.71
N VAL A 182 -7.21 -3.92 -26.49
CA VAL A 182 -6.24 -2.86 -26.17
C VAL A 182 -4.83 -3.44 -26.26
N GLY A 183 -4.14 -3.13 -27.36
CA GLY A 183 -2.76 -3.52 -27.58
C GLY A 183 -1.81 -2.85 -26.58
N LEU A 184 -0.77 -3.57 -26.18
CA LEU A 184 0.36 -3.01 -25.44
C LEU A 184 1.32 -2.34 -26.43
N PRO A 185 1.99 -1.25 -26.03
CA PRO A 185 2.99 -0.60 -26.87
C PRO A 185 4.18 -1.54 -27.12
N GLY A 186 4.72 -1.50 -28.34
CA GLY A 186 5.91 -2.26 -28.71
C GLY A 186 7.22 -1.65 -28.18
N GLU A 187 8.28 -2.46 -28.12
CA GLU A 187 9.63 -2.00 -27.81
C GLU A 187 10.10 -0.94 -28.81
N GLY A 188 10.69 0.15 -28.32
CA GLY A 188 11.11 1.29 -29.14
C GLY A 188 9.99 2.26 -29.53
N GLU A 189 8.72 1.94 -29.28
CA GLU A 189 7.66 2.96 -29.31
C GLU A 189 7.89 4.01 -28.21
N ARG A 190 7.30 5.19 -28.36
CA ARG A 190 7.49 6.29 -27.41
C ARG A 190 6.29 6.47 -26.51
N PHE A 191 6.55 6.55 -25.21
CA PHE A 191 5.54 6.88 -24.23
C PHE A 191 5.05 8.31 -24.44
N VAL A 192 3.76 8.47 -24.71
CA VAL A 192 3.16 9.73 -25.17
C VAL A 192 3.39 10.89 -24.20
N VAL A 193 3.48 10.61 -22.90
CA VAL A 193 3.62 11.66 -21.87
C VAL A 193 5.06 12.17 -21.74
N SER A 194 6.06 11.28 -21.70
CA SER A 194 7.46 11.67 -21.45
C SER A 194 8.34 11.70 -22.70
N GLY A 195 7.89 11.08 -23.79
CA GLY A 195 8.67 10.88 -25.02
C GLY A 195 9.77 9.82 -24.91
N LEU A 196 9.89 9.13 -23.77
CA LEU A 196 10.85 8.05 -23.56
C LEU A 196 10.43 6.78 -24.29
N GLU A 197 11.39 5.97 -24.70
CA GLU A 197 11.14 4.70 -25.40
C GLU A 197 10.72 3.60 -24.43
N PHE A 198 9.77 2.76 -24.84
CA PHE A 198 9.45 1.53 -24.15
C PHE A 198 10.60 0.54 -24.32
N GLY A 199 11.02 -0.08 -23.21
CA GLY A 199 12.07 -1.09 -23.19
C GLY A 199 11.62 -2.33 -22.42
N ASN A 200 12.16 -3.48 -22.79
CA ASN A 200 11.84 -4.76 -22.17
C ASN A 200 12.63 -4.98 -20.88
N SER A 201 11.97 -5.44 -19.82
CA SER A 201 12.62 -5.91 -18.59
C SER A 201 13.07 -7.37 -18.74
N THR A 202 14.11 -7.77 -17.99
CA THR A 202 14.43 -9.20 -17.85
C THR A 202 13.25 -9.93 -17.18
N VAL A 203 12.80 -11.02 -17.82
CA VAL A 203 11.73 -11.86 -17.30
C VAL A 203 12.32 -12.97 -16.41
N VAL A 204 11.57 -13.35 -15.38
CA VAL A 204 11.91 -14.45 -14.47
C VAL A 204 10.78 -15.48 -14.48
N ASP A 205 11.12 -16.76 -14.42
CA ASP A 205 10.16 -17.86 -14.31
C ASP A 205 10.40 -18.63 -13.01
N VAL A 206 9.31 -19.04 -12.36
CA VAL A 206 9.34 -19.92 -11.18
C VAL A 206 9.49 -21.39 -11.57
N GLN A 207 9.27 -21.72 -12.84
CA GLN A 207 9.45 -23.04 -13.43
C GLN A 207 10.83 -23.15 -14.10
N VAL A 208 11.37 -24.37 -14.11
CA VAL A 208 12.62 -24.66 -14.83
C VAL A 208 12.33 -24.69 -16.33
N GLY A 209 13.04 -23.89 -17.13
CA GLY A 209 12.93 -23.92 -18.59
C GLY A 209 13.17 -22.56 -19.24
N GLU A 210 12.78 -22.45 -20.50
CA GLU A 210 12.82 -21.22 -21.31
C GLU A 210 11.47 -20.48 -21.31
N GLY A 211 10.58 -20.78 -20.36
CA GLY A 211 9.33 -20.06 -20.18
C GLY A 211 9.53 -18.64 -19.67
N ASP A 212 8.49 -17.82 -19.79
CA ASP A 212 8.44 -16.45 -19.30
C ASP A 212 7.58 -16.33 -18.02
N GLY A 213 7.08 -17.46 -17.50
CA GLY A 213 6.19 -17.53 -16.34
C GLY A 213 4.76 -17.01 -16.56
N TYR A 214 4.40 -16.52 -17.76
CA TYR A 214 3.06 -16.01 -18.03
C TYR A 214 2.06 -17.16 -18.23
N GLY A 215 1.04 -17.21 -17.37
CA GLY A 215 -0.10 -18.13 -17.51
C GLY A 215 -1.22 -17.53 -18.34
N GLY A 216 -2.25 -18.35 -18.62
CA GLY A 216 -3.50 -17.85 -19.20
C GLY A 216 -4.14 -16.79 -18.30
N LEU A 217 -4.44 -15.62 -18.86
CA LEU A 217 -5.18 -14.57 -18.17
C LEU A 217 -6.68 -14.88 -18.21
N PHE A 218 -7.33 -14.83 -17.04
CA PHE A 218 -8.78 -14.93 -16.93
C PHE A 218 -9.37 -13.52 -17.09
N LEU A 219 -9.54 -13.11 -18.35
CA LEU A 219 -10.17 -11.84 -18.73
C LEU A 219 -11.69 -12.00 -18.89
#